data_AF-A0A7W0Q6N2-F1
#
_entry.id   AF-A0A7W0Q6N2-F1
#
_cell.length_a   1.000
_cell.length_b   1.000
_cell.length_c   1.000
_cell.angle_alpha   90.00
_cell.angle_beta   90.00
_cell.angle_gamma   90.00
#
_symmetry.space_group_name_H-M   'P 1'
#
loop_
_entity.id
_entity.type
_entity.pdbx_description
1 polymer ?
#
loop_
_entity_poly.entity_id
_entity_poly.type
_entity_poly.pdbx_seq_one_letter_code
_entity_poly.pdbx_strand_id
1 'polypeptide(L)'
;MRSTSILNLAVALGLAACGGDDGLSTNLQAVYGVSTWTQNATACDAEGATVADLQDPFFYIKTESFFGESILNVKQCDTVAECQMLARDKDTIHLGSFNFEEGSDAEGWTNRGGFAFSFQGMCEGSIHEVRMTSTGSGVRIEDRRFEAVPFPADSSDECPDDKLEAAVAGQPCSELEVVTAAKTADF
;
A
#
# COMPACT_ATOMS: atom_id res chain seq x y z
N MET A 1 73.20 10.60 -0.14
CA MET A 1 72.16 10.13 0.80
C MET A 1 71.11 9.37 0.00
N ARG A 2 70.78 8.17 0.46
CA ARG A 2 69.80 7.24 -0.16
C ARG A 2 68.39 7.76 0.13
N SER A 3 67.47 7.74 -0.84
CA SER A 3 66.05 7.61 -0.52
C SER A 3 65.27 6.91 -1.65
N THR A 4 65.14 5.63 -1.39
CA THR A 4 64.25 4.55 -1.84
C THR A 4 62.92 4.96 -2.52
N SER A 5 62.72 4.43 -3.73
CA SER A 5 61.41 4.20 -4.34
C SER A 5 60.65 3.12 -3.56
N ILE A 6 59.39 3.36 -3.17
CA ILE A 6 58.46 2.28 -2.78
C ILE A 6 57.19 2.43 -3.60
N LEU A 7 57.07 1.52 -4.56
CA LEU A 7 55.88 1.13 -5.29
C LEU A 7 54.98 0.40 -4.29
N ASN A 8 53.77 0.91 -4.01
CA ASN A 8 52.73 0.13 -3.33
C ASN A 8 51.48 0.13 -4.20
N LEU A 9 51.44 -0.87 -5.08
CA LEU A 9 50.27 -1.30 -5.81
C LEU A 9 49.54 -2.33 -4.93
N ALA A 10 48.41 -1.96 -4.35
CA ALA A 10 47.49 -2.89 -3.71
C ALA A 10 46.07 -2.50 -4.10
N VAL A 11 45.67 -2.95 -5.30
CA VAL A 11 44.28 -2.91 -5.76
C VAL A 11 43.62 -4.19 -5.23
N ALA A 12 42.96 -4.08 -4.08
CA ALA A 12 42.05 -5.09 -3.59
C ALA A 12 40.61 -4.66 -3.94
N LEU A 13 40.18 -4.99 -5.17
CA LEU A 13 38.78 -4.92 -5.59
C LEU A 13 38.03 -6.08 -4.94
N GLY A 14 37.66 -5.90 -3.67
CA GLY A 14 36.66 -6.74 -3.01
C GLY A 14 35.28 -6.38 -3.53
N LEU A 15 34.85 -7.02 -4.62
CA LEU A 15 33.44 -7.07 -5.01
C LEU A 15 32.72 -7.96 -4.00
N ALA A 16 32.43 -7.41 -2.82
CA ALA A 16 31.31 -7.86 -2.01
C ALA A 16 30.05 -7.43 -2.76
N ALA A 17 29.63 -8.23 -3.74
CA ALA A 17 28.26 -8.23 -4.20
C ALA A 17 27.43 -8.79 -3.04
N CYS A 18 27.11 -7.93 -2.08
CA CYS A 18 25.97 -8.12 -1.20
C CYS A 18 24.75 -8.13 -2.11
N GLY A 19 24.41 -9.30 -2.66
CA GLY A 19 23.04 -9.60 -3.05
C GLY A 19 22.23 -9.66 -1.76
N GLY A 20 22.00 -8.48 -1.18
CA GLY A 20 21.06 -8.30 -0.10
C GLY A 20 19.70 -8.58 -0.70
N ASP A 21 19.02 -9.54 -0.11
CA ASP A 21 17.59 -9.70 -0.22
C ASP A 21 16.98 -8.39 0.32
N ASP A 22 16.90 -7.36 -0.54
CA ASP A 22 16.39 -6.02 -0.22
C ASP A 22 14.87 -6.06 -0.11
N GLY A 23 14.34 -7.13 0.51
CA GLY A 23 12.93 -7.31 0.79
C GLY A 23 12.40 -6.12 1.57
N LEU A 24 11.16 -5.74 1.27
CA LEU A 24 10.46 -4.63 1.90
C LEU A 24 10.50 -4.80 3.42
N SER A 25 11.21 -3.89 4.11
CA SER A 25 11.37 -3.89 5.56
C SER A 25 10.64 -2.71 6.17
N THR A 26 9.85 -2.98 7.20
CA THR A 26 9.03 -1.99 7.91
C THR A 26 8.87 -2.36 9.39
N ASN A 27 8.88 -1.34 10.25
CA ASN A 27 8.58 -1.45 11.68
C ASN A 27 7.08 -1.39 11.97
N LEU A 28 6.24 -1.22 10.94
CA LEU A 28 4.78 -1.19 11.06
C LEU A 28 4.17 -2.59 11.12
N GLN A 29 4.99 -3.64 11.09
CA GLN A 29 4.53 -5.02 11.22
C GLN A 29 4.01 -5.30 12.63
N ALA A 30 2.68 -5.32 12.80
CA ALA A 30 1.99 -5.57 14.05
C ALA A 30 0.47 -5.82 13.85
N VAL A 31 -0.24 -6.11 14.94
CA VAL A 31 -1.70 -6.00 15.04
C VAL A 31 -2.09 -4.61 15.54
N TYR A 32 -3.13 -4.06 14.94
CA TYR A 32 -3.66 -2.73 15.20
C TYR A 32 -5.14 -2.80 15.55
N GLY A 33 -5.57 -1.96 16.49
CA GLY A 33 -6.98 -1.75 16.82
C GLY A 33 -7.48 -0.45 16.18
N VAL A 34 -8.56 -0.54 15.42
CA VAL A 34 -9.20 0.60 14.76
C VAL A 34 -9.71 1.56 15.83
N SER A 35 -9.25 2.81 15.76
CA SER A 35 -9.68 3.91 16.64
C SER A 35 -10.79 4.72 15.98
N THR A 36 -10.61 5.06 14.71
CA THR A 36 -11.66 5.66 13.87
C THR A 36 -11.61 5.08 12.49
N TRP A 37 -12.78 5.01 11.86
CA TRP A 37 -12.92 4.69 10.44
C TRP A 37 -14.00 5.60 9.89
N THR A 38 -13.64 6.53 9.02
CA THR A 38 -14.57 7.52 8.45
C THR A 38 -14.62 7.42 6.95
N GLN A 39 -15.78 7.72 6.38
CA GLN A 39 -15.98 7.74 4.93
C GLN A 39 -16.75 8.99 4.53
N ASN A 40 -16.21 9.74 3.58
CA ASN A 40 -16.89 10.80 2.86
C ASN A 40 -17.08 10.38 1.40
N ALA A 41 -18.26 9.88 1.06
CA ALA A 41 -18.58 9.41 -0.29
C ALA A 41 -18.94 10.54 -1.29
N THR A 42 -18.58 11.79 -0.98
CA THR A 42 -18.95 12.96 -1.80
C THR A 42 -17.79 13.87 -2.19
N ALA A 43 -16.70 13.87 -1.42
CA ALA A 43 -15.51 14.69 -1.63
C ALA A 43 -14.37 14.24 -0.73
N CYS A 44 -13.18 14.82 -0.92
CA CYS A 44 -11.96 14.52 -0.16
C CYS A 44 -11.34 15.73 0.53
N ASP A 45 -12.12 16.80 0.70
CA ASP A 45 -11.72 18.00 1.42
C ASP A 45 -11.89 17.87 2.95
N ALA A 46 -12.70 16.92 3.40
CA ALA A 46 -12.91 16.59 4.81
C ALA A 46 -13.24 15.11 5.01
N GLU A 47 -12.87 14.59 6.19
CA GLU A 47 -13.36 13.29 6.68
C GLU A 47 -14.89 13.32 6.84
N GLY A 48 -15.52 12.17 6.58
CA GLY A 48 -16.96 12.01 6.67
C GLY A 48 -17.42 11.42 8.00
N ALA A 49 -18.61 10.80 7.99
CA ALA A 49 -19.14 10.14 9.17
C ALA A 49 -18.33 8.87 9.50
N THR A 50 -18.32 8.47 10.77
CA THR A 50 -17.75 7.18 11.16
C THR A 50 -18.57 6.03 10.57
N VAL A 51 -17.87 5.04 10.01
CA VAL A 51 -18.39 3.77 9.51
C VAL A 51 -17.77 2.59 10.25
N ALA A 52 -17.07 2.83 11.36
CA ALA A 52 -16.35 1.81 12.12
C ALA A 52 -17.22 0.62 12.57
N ASP A 53 -18.51 0.85 12.86
CA ASP A 53 -19.44 -0.22 13.26
C ASP A 53 -19.77 -1.21 12.12
N LEU A 54 -19.39 -0.90 10.88
CA LEU A 54 -19.56 -1.75 9.70
C LEU A 54 -18.28 -2.51 9.33
N GLN A 55 -17.21 -2.33 10.11
CA GLN A 55 -15.87 -2.80 9.80
C GLN A 55 -15.33 -3.65 10.95
N ASP A 56 -14.39 -4.54 10.64
CA ASP A 56 -13.74 -5.33 11.68
C ASP A 56 -12.91 -4.40 12.59
N PRO A 57 -12.92 -4.64 13.92
CA PRO A 57 -12.30 -3.73 14.88
C PRO A 57 -10.76 -3.82 14.90
N PHE A 58 -10.17 -4.82 14.25
CA PHE A 58 -8.73 -5.01 14.16
C PHE A 58 -8.27 -5.25 12.74
N PHE A 59 -6.99 -5.00 12.51
CA PHE A 59 -6.27 -5.48 11.35
C PHE A 59 -4.83 -5.80 11.72
N TYR A 60 -4.14 -6.58 10.90
CA TYR A 60 -2.68 -6.69 10.96
C TYR A 60 -2.04 -6.08 9.71
N ILE A 61 -0.82 -5.58 9.89
CA ILE A 61 0.05 -5.13 8.81
C ILE A 61 1.20 -6.12 8.72
N LYS A 62 1.46 -6.67 7.53
CA LYS A 62 2.55 -7.62 7.30
C LYS A 62 3.14 -7.46 5.90
N THR A 63 4.44 -7.65 5.77
CA THR A 63 5.07 -7.79 4.45
C THR A 63 4.75 -9.18 3.90
N GLU A 64 4.09 -9.23 2.74
CA GLU A 64 3.82 -10.46 2.00
C GLU A 64 4.61 -10.46 0.70
N SER A 65 5.00 -11.64 0.22
CA SER A 65 5.61 -11.78 -1.10
C SER A 65 4.64 -12.45 -2.07
N PHE A 66 4.34 -11.77 -3.18
CA PHE A 66 3.42 -12.24 -4.20
C PHE A 66 4.08 -12.09 -5.58
N PHE A 67 4.15 -13.18 -6.34
CA PHE A 67 4.83 -13.23 -7.64
C PHE A 67 6.27 -12.67 -7.67
N GLY A 68 6.99 -12.74 -6.54
CA GLY A 68 8.36 -12.23 -6.43
C GLY A 68 8.45 -10.75 -6.06
N GLU A 69 7.32 -10.07 -5.91
CA GLU A 69 7.23 -8.70 -5.40
C GLU A 69 6.90 -8.74 -3.91
N SER A 70 7.39 -7.76 -3.15
CA SER A 70 7.07 -7.61 -1.74
C SER A 70 6.08 -6.46 -1.57
N ILE A 71 4.97 -6.73 -0.90
CA ILE A 71 3.93 -5.74 -0.63
C ILE A 71 3.68 -5.63 0.87
N LEU A 72 3.35 -4.45 1.35
CA LEU A 72 2.87 -4.25 2.71
C LEU A 72 1.35 -4.38 2.72
N ASN A 73 0.83 -5.47 3.28
CA ASN A 73 -0.59 -5.81 3.23
C ASN A 73 -1.29 -5.53 4.57
N VAL A 74 -2.50 -4.97 4.52
CA VAL A 74 -3.35 -4.65 5.66
C VAL A 74 -4.62 -5.49 5.63
N LYS A 75 -4.70 -6.49 6.51
CA LYS A 75 -5.81 -7.45 6.54
C LYS A 75 -6.64 -7.29 7.82
N GLN A 76 -7.93 -7.03 7.65
CA GLN A 76 -8.93 -6.97 8.71
C GLN A 76 -9.19 -8.35 9.35
N CYS A 77 -9.55 -8.33 10.63
CA CYS A 77 -9.80 -9.51 11.48
C CYS A 77 -10.64 -9.14 12.71
N ASP A 78 -11.43 -10.09 13.23
CA ASP A 78 -12.41 -9.82 14.29
C ASP A 78 -11.76 -9.63 15.66
N THR A 79 -10.63 -10.31 15.89
CA THR A 79 -9.95 -10.35 17.19
C THR A 79 -8.44 -10.33 17.05
N VAL A 80 -7.73 -9.81 18.06
CA VAL A 80 -6.25 -9.83 18.11
C VAL A 80 -5.69 -11.24 17.91
N ALA A 81 -6.33 -12.26 18.50
CA ALA A 81 -5.90 -13.65 18.39
C ALA A 81 -6.03 -14.18 16.95
N GLU A 82 -7.12 -13.84 16.27
CA GLU A 82 -7.30 -14.17 14.86
C GLU A 82 -6.27 -13.45 13.99
N CYS A 83 -6.04 -12.16 14.21
CA CYS A 83 -5.02 -11.41 13.48
C CYS A 83 -3.63 -12.04 13.60
N GLN A 84 -3.23 -12.45 14.81
CA GLN A 84 -1.95 -13.14 15.04
C GLN A 84 -1.90 -14.51 14.36
N MET A 85 -3.01 -15.26 14.37
CA MET A 85 -3.11 -16.54 13.68
C MET A 85 -2.93 -16.37 12.17
N LEU A 86 -3.67 -15.44 11.55
CA LEU A 86 -3.60 -15.15 10.12
C LEU A 86 -2.23 -14.60 9.71
N ALA A 87 -1.65 -13.68 10.48
CA ALA A 87 -0.32 -13.12 10.20
C ALA A 87 0.79 -14.19 10.23
N ARG A 88 0.64 -15.22 11.07
CA ARG A 88 1.60 -16.33 11.20
C ARG A 88 1.40 -17.43 10.16
N ASP A 89 0.29 -17.43 9.43
CA ASP A 89 0.10 -18.31 8.28
C ASP A 89 1.09 -17.92 7.18
N LYS A 90 1.93 -18.87 6.79
CA LYS A 90 2.94 -18.71 5.74
C LYS A 90 2.55 -19.38 4.43
N ASP A 91 1.50 -20.21 4.47
CA ASP A 91 1.07 -21.01 3.33
C ASP A 91 -0.04 -20.31 2.55
N THR A 92 -0.66 -19.29 3.15
CA THR A 92 -1.75 -18.50 2.54
C THR A 92 -1.40 -17.02 2.48
N ILE A 93 -1.56 -16.43 1.30
CA ILE A 93 -1.51 -14.98 1.11
C ILE A 93 -2.90 -14.42 1.35
N HIS A 94 -3.07 -13.73 2.47
CA HIS A 94 -4.33 -13.12 2.87
C HIS A 94 -4.41 -11.69 2.33
N LEU A 95 -4.84 -11.53 1.08
CA LEU A 95 -5.05 -10.20 0.51
C LEU A 95 -6.08 -9.42 1.35
N GLY A 96 -5.66 -8.24 1.78
CA GLY A 96 -6.38 -7.36 2.66
C GLY A 96 -7.08 -6.20 1.94
N SER A 97 -7.65 -5.31 2.73
CA SER A 97 -8.42 -4.15 2.24
C SER A 97 -7.50 -3.05 1.71
N PHE A 98 -6.26 -2.99 2.21
CA PHE A 98 -5.24 -2.08 1.70
C PHE A 98 -3.93 -2.84 1.46
N ASN A 99 -3.19 -2.45 0.44
CA ASN A 99 -1.84 -2.92 0.19
C ASN A 99 -0.99 -1.75 -0.31
N PHE A 100 0.31 -1.81 -0.04
CA PHE A 100 1.28 -0.77 -0.39
C PHE A 100 2.52 -1.38 -1.04
N GLU A 101 2.89 -0.82 -2.18
CA GLU A 101 3.98 -1.31 -3.03
C GLU A 101 5.20 -0.38 -2.95
N GLU A 102 4.97 0.89 -2.59
CA GLU A 102 6.00 1.93 -2.58
C GLU A 102 6.07 2.64 -1.23
N GLY A 103 7.25 3.17 -0.90
CA GLY A 103 7.43 4.09 0.22
C GLY A 103 8.32 3.55 1.35
N SER A 104 8.18 4.17 2.53
CA SER A 104 8.96 3.83 3.72
C SER A 104 8.25 4.28 5.00
N ASP A 105 8.69 3.77 6.16
CA ASP A 105 8.14 4.18 7.47
C ASP A 105 8.25 5.70 7.73
N ALA A 106 9.28 6.35 7.16
CA ALA A 106 9.56 7.77 7.36
C ALA A 106 8.75 8.66 6.41
N GLU A 107 8.61 8.24 5.15
CA GLU A 107 7.94 9.02 4.10
C GLU A 107 6.45 8.67 3.94
N GLY A 108 6.02 7.56 4.54
CA GLY A 108 4.72 6.94 4.30
C GLY A 108 4.80 5.86 3.22
N TRP A 109 3.86 4.93 3.30
CA TRP A 109 3.66 3.87 2.32
C TRP A 109 2.52 4.26 1.39
N THR A 110 2.64 3.98 0.10
CA THR A 110 1.67 4.38 -0.93
C THR A 110 1.34 3.24 -1.87
N ASN A 111 0.14 3.33 -2.44
CA ASN A 111 -0.31 2.53 -3.56
C ASN A 111 -1.22 3.35 -4.46
N ARG A 112 -1.25 2.98 -5.73
CA ARG A 112 -2.18 3.51 -6.71
C ARG A 112 -2.73 2.34 -7.54
N GLY A 113 -4.01 2.04 -7.36
CA GLY A 113 -4.67 0.94 -8.06
C GLY A 113 -5.90 1.40 -8.84
N GLY A 114 -6.07 0.88 -10.06
CA GLY A 114 -7.22 1.18 -10.91
C GLY A 114 -8.09 -0.05 -11.15
N PHE A 115 -9.39 0.19 -11.36
CA PHE A 115 -10.30 -0.81 -11.91
C PHE A 115 -11.23 -0.16 -12.93
N ALA A 116 -11.39 -0.80 -14.08
CA ALA A 116 -12.35 -0.40 -15.10
C ALA A 116 -13.02 -1.62 -15.75
N PHE A 117 -14.25 -1.43 -16.22
CA PHE A 117 -15.01 -2.45 -16.93
C PHE A 117 -15.71 -1.85 -18.16
N SER A 118 -15.86 -2.64 -19.21
CA SER A 118 -16.59 -2.22 -20.41
C SER A 118 -18.09 -2.49 -20.26
N PHE A 119 -18.90 -1.50 -20.59
CA PHE A 119 -20.34 -1.59 -20.73
C PHE A 119 -20.78 -0.83 -21.98
N GLN A 120 -21.40 -1.55 -22.92
CA GLN A 120 -21.89 -0.97 -24.19
C GLN A 120 -20.79 -0.24 -25.01
N GLY A 121 -19.56 -0.76 -24.97
CA GLY A 121 -18.40 -0.21 -25.70
C GLY A 121 -17.76 1.01 -25.05
N MET A 122 -18.21 1.37 -23.84
CA MET A 122 -17.62 2.43 -23.01
C MET A 122 -17.08 1.80 -21.73
N CYS A 123 -15.90 2.24 -21.32
CA CYS A 123 -15.30 1.91 -20.05
C CYS A 123 -15.75 2.88 -18.96
N GLU A 124 -16.13 2.31 -17.83
CA GLU A 124 -16.38 3.00 -16.57
C GLU A 124 -15.43 2.42 -15.52
N GLY A 125 -14.98 3.25 -14.59
CA GLY A 125 -13.98 2.81 -13.61
C GLY A 125 -13.52 3.93 -12.68
N SER A 126 -12.61 3.57 -11.78
CA SER A 126 -12.01 4.50 -10.84
C SER A 126 -10.57 4.14 -10.53
N ILE A 127 -9.82 5.13 -10.06
CA ILE A 127 -8.50 4.91 -9.43
C ILE A 127 -8.59 5.24 -7.94
N HIS A 128 -7.94 4.42 -7.13
CA HIS A 128 -7.71 4.59 -5.71
C HIS A 128 -6.24 5.01 -5.48
N GLU A 129 -6.04 6.06 -4.68
CA GLU A 129 -4.74 6.46 -4.14
C GLU A 129 -4.74 6.22 -2.64
N VAL A 130 -3.99 5.21 -2.20
CA VAL A 130 -3.92 4.85 -0.78
C VAL A 130 -2.59 5.31 -0.21
N ARG A 131 -2.63 5.97 0.94
CA ARG A 131 -1.45 6.42 1.68
C ARG A 131 -1.55 6.05 3.14
N MET A 132 -0.54 5.35 3.64
CA MET A 132 -0.38 5.06 5.06
C MET A 132 0.77 5.86 5.66
N THR A 133 0.53 6.47 6.82
CA THR A 133 1.53 7.23 7.58
C THR A 133 1.55 6.77 9.03
N SER A 134 2.74 6.79 9.64
CA SER A 134 2.89 6.53 11.08
C SER A 134 2.41 7.72 11.91
N THR A 135 1.65 7.45 12.98
CA THR A 135 1.17 8.48 13.93
C THR A 135 1.90 8.43 15.27
N GLY A 136 3.07 7.77 15.32
CA GLY A 136 3.87 7.59 16.53
C GLY A 136 3.42 6.41 17.40
N SER A 137 2.13 6.29 17.69
CA SER A 137 1.54 5.14 18.42
C SER A 137 0.75 4.17 17.53
N GLY A 138 0.73 4.41 16.23
CA GLY A 138 -0.20 3.76 15.32
C GLY A 138 0.01 4.15 13.87
N VAL A 139 -1.04 3.99 13.08
CA VAL A 139 -1.08 4.35 11.66
C VAL A 139 -2.32 5.16 11.33
N ARG A 140 -2.21 5.94 10.27
CA ARG A 140 -3.32 6.57 9.56
C ARG A 140 -3.25 6.14 8.10
N ILE A 141 -4.33 5.55 7.60
CA ILE A 141 -4.51 5.16 6.20
C ILE A 141 -5.55 6.10 5.60
N GLU A 142 -5.22 6.72 4.47
CA GLU A 142 -6.14 7.52 3.65
C GLU A 142 -6.27 6.82 2.30
N ASP A 143 -7.49 6.48 1.89
CA ASP A 143 -7.81 6.05 0.53
C ASP A 143 -8.65 7.13 -0.15
N ARG A 144 -8.16 7.59 -1.31
CA ARG A 144 -8.78 8.62 -2.14
C ARG A 144 -9.21 7.99 -3.45
N ARG A 145 -10.50 8.09 -3.75
CA ARG A 145 -11.06 7.60 -5.00
C ARG A 145 -11.27 8.72 -6.00
N PHE A 146 -11.01 8.41 -7.27
CA PHE A 146 -11.22 9.28 -8.41
C PHE A 146 -12.01 8.53 -9.46
N GLU A 147 -13.23 8.98 -9.77
CA GLU A 147 -14.02 8.40 -10.86
C GLU A 147 -13.45 8.80 -12.21
N ALA A 148 -13.37 7.85 -13.13
CA ALA A 148 -13.00 8.11 -14.50
C ALA A 148 -14.17 8.74 -15.26
N VAL A 149 -13.88 9.70 -16.14
CA VAL A 149 -14.85 10.07 -17.17
C VAL A 149 -14.97 8.88 -18.14
N PRO A 150 -16.19 8.45 -18.53
CA PRO A 150 -16.34 7.31 -19.43
C PRO A 150 -15.50 7.46 -20.71
N PHE A 151 -14.77 6.41 -21.07
CA PHE A 151 -13.84 6.41 -22.20
C PHE A 151 -14.06 5.20 -23.11
N PRO A 152 -13.74 5.26 -24.42
CA PRO A 152 -13.97 4.13 -25.30
C PRO A 152 -13.09 2.92 -24.96
N ALA A 153 -13.70 1.73 -24.91
CA ALA A 153 -12.99 0.46 -24.88
C ALA A 153 -12.09 0.31 -26.11
N ASP A 154 -11.13 -0.61 -26.05
CA ASP A 154 -10.29 -0.94 -27.20
C ASP A 154 -10.98 -1.91 -28.17
N SER A 155 -10.24 -2.42 -29.18
CA SER A 155 -10.79 -3.34 -30.18
C SER A 155 -11.15 -4.72 -29.62
N SER A 156 -10.69 -5.05 -28.42
CA SER A 156 -10.94 -6.31 -27.72
C SER A 156 -12.04 -6.16 -26.66
N ASP A 157 -12.71 -5.00 -26.58
CA ASP A 157 -13.67 -4.65 -25.53
C ASP A 157 -13.02 -4.58 -24.13
N GLU A 158 -11.71 -4.33 -24.07
CA GLU A 158 -10.95 -4.15 -22.83
C GLU A 158 -10.86 -2.65 -22.48
N CYS A 159 -10.57 -2.38 -21.20
CA CYS A 159 -10.38 -1.04 -20.66
C CYS A 159 -8.90 -0.84 -20.30
N PRO A 160 -8.09 -0.25 -21.21
CA PRO A 160 -6.66 -0.08 -20.98
C PRO A 160 -6.37 0.84 -19.79
N ASP A 161 -5.40 0.44 -18.96
CA ASP A 161 -5.02 1.20 -17.75
C ASP A 161 -4.52 2.61 -18.08
N ASP A 162 -3.76 2.78 -19.16
CA ASP A 162 -3.26 4.09 -19.61
C ASP A 162 -4.40 5.06 -19.97
N LYS A 163 -5.50 4.53 -20.52
CA LYS A 163 -6.71 5.31 -20.77
C LYS A 163 -7.49 5.60 -19.49
N LEU A 164 -7.54 4.66 -18.55
CA LEU A 164 -8.14 4.88 -17.23
C LEU A 164 -7.42 6.01 -16.48
N GLU A 165 -6.08 5.96 -16.46
CA GLU A 165 -5.24 7.00 -15.88
C GLU A 165 -5.48 8.37 -16.52
N ALA A 166 -5.53 8.41 -17.85
CA ALA A 166 -5.85 9.63 -18.59
C ALA A 166 -7.27 10.14 -18.29
N ALA A 167 -8.23 9.25 -18.10
CA ALA A 167 -9.62 9.58 -17.84
C ALA A 167 -9.87 10.12 -16.41
N VAL A 168 -9.05 9.72 -15.42
CA VAL A 168 -9.09 10.29 -14.07
C VAL A 168 -8.21 11.54 -13.92
N ALA A 169 -7.28 11.79 -14.85
CA ALA A 169 -6.36 12.92 -14.76
C ALA A 169 -7.13 14.26 -14.67
N GLY A 170 -6.95 14.96 -13.54
CA GLY A 170 -7.61 16.24 -13.27
C GLY A 170 -9.06 16.13 -12.80
N GLN A 171 -9.61 14.92 -12.64
CA GLN A 171 -10.90 14.74 -11.98
C GLN A 171 -10.79 15.09 -10.49
N PRO A 172 -11.83 15.69 -9.89
CA PRO A 172 -11.86 15.88 -8.45
C PRO A 172 -11.93 14.52 -7.75
N CYS A 173 -11.36 14.45 -6.55
CA CYS A 173 -11.49 13.28 -5.69
C CYS A 173 -12.96 13.14 -5.25
N SER A 174 -13.55 11.98 -5.52
CA SER A 174 -14.98 11.69 -5.35
C SER A 174 -15.30 11.09 -3.98
N GLU A 175 -14.35 10.39 -3.37
CA GLU A 175 -14.55 9.73 -2.09
C GLU A 175 -13.24 9.67 -1.29
N LEU A 176 -13.35 9.92 0.02
CA LEU A 176 -12.26 9.80 0.98
C LEU A 176 -12.64 8.83 2.09
N GLU A 177 -11.86 7.76 2.22
CA GLU A 177 -11.88 6.85 3.35
C GLU A 177 -10.64 7.08 4.21
N VAL A 178 -10.83 7.14 5.53
CA VAL A 178 -9.73 7.33 6.49
C VAL A 178 -9.87 6.35 7.64
N VAL A 179 -8.80 5.62 7.90
CA VAL A 179 -8.66 4.71 9.04
C VAL A 179 -7.56 5.23 9.94
N THR A 180 -7.84 5.39 11.23
CA THR A 180 -6.80 5.56 12.25
C THR A 180 -6.81 4.38 13.19
N ALA A 181 -5.62 3.88 13.52
CA ALA A 181 -5.50 2.72 14.38
C ALA A 181 -4.26 2.81 15.26
N ALA A 182 -4.34 2.24 16.45
CA ALA A 182 -3.23 2.16 17.39
C ALA A 182 -2.66 0.74 17.42
N LYS A 183 -1.35 0.62 17.60
CA LYS A 183 -0.71 -0.69 17.77
C LYS A 183 -1.22 -1.36 19.05
N THR A 184 -1.67 -2.61 18.95
CA THR A 184 -2.24 -3.37 20.08
C THR A 184 -1.39 -4.57 20.47
N ALA A 185 -0.78 -5.25 19.50
CA ALA A 185 0.08 -6.40 19.76
C ALA A 185 1.13 -6.59 18.66
N ASP A 186 2.25 -7.23 19.00
CA ASP A 186 3.15 -7.84 18.03
C ASP A 186 2.63 -9.23 17.63
N PHE A 187 3.12 -9.78 16.52
CA PHE A 187 2.87 -11.16 16.11
C PHE A 187 4.09 -12.07 16.32
#